data_AF-A0A265DYL6-F1
#
_entry.id   AF-A0A265DYL6-F1
#
_cell.length_a   1.000
_cell.length_b   1.000
_cell.length_c   1.000
_cell.angle_alpha   90.00
_cell.angle_beta   90.00
_cell.angle_gamma   90.00
#
_symmetry.space_group_name_H-M   'P 1'
#
loop_
_entity.id
_entity.type
_entity.pdbx_description
1 polymer ?
#
loop_
_entity_poly.entity_id
_entity_poly.type
_entity_poly.pdbx_seq_one_letter_code
_entity_poly.pdbx_strand_id
1 'polypeptide(L)'
;MSLASLLTNQQQRLDALISLLSNEQNLLTQGDIDGDALSQVALDKQSLLAELERIETLRRNVQERLGYAEGANGAREAAQDAGCQTAWESLLEKSERASRMNELTGQMLSVRMKHNQAMLDYIRQIAEKTLYKPDGRNSAQPGRINASA
;
A
#
# COMPACT_ATOMS: atom_id res chain seq x y z
N MET A 1 16.90 24.09 -12.75
CA MET A 1 15.56 23.45 -12.76
C MET A 1 14.55 24.50 -12.34
N SER A 2 13.46 24.67 -13.10
CA SER A 2 12.39 25.61 -12.73
C SER A 2 11.40 24.93 -11.78
N LEU A 3 10.69 25.71 -10.96
CA LEU A 3 9.64 25.20 -10.08
C LEU A 3 8.58 24.40 -10.86
N ALA A 4 8.19 24.89 -12.04
CA ALA A 4 7.26 24.19 -12.94
C ALA A 4 7.77 22.78 -13.33
N SER A 5 9.05 22.63 -13.67
CA SER A 5 9.62 21.31 -14.03
C SER A 5 9.60 20.32 -12.85
N LEU A 6 9.79 20.81 -11.62
CA LEU A 6 9.71 19.97 -10.42
C LEU A 6 8.27 19.52 -10.17
N LEU A 7 7.30 20.43 -10.28
CA LEU A 7 5.88 20.11 -10.11
C LEU A 7 5.41 19.07 -11.13
N THR A 8 5.77 19.22 -12.41
CA THR A 8 5.45 18.22 -13.44
C THR A 8 6.06 16.86 -13.12
N ASN A 9 7.31 16.82 -12.66
CA ASN A 9 7.96 15.56 -12.29
C ASN A 9 7.29 14.89 -11.08
N GLN A 10 6.89 15.66 -10.07
CA GLN A 10 6.13 15.15 -8.93
C GLN A 10 4.76 14.60 -9.34
N GLN A 11 4.04 15.29 -10.24
CA GLN A 11 2.75 14.82 -10.74
C GLN A 11 2.88 13.48 -11.47
N GLN A 12 3.89 13.31 -12.34
CA GLN A 12 4.13 12.04 -13.05
C GLN A 12 4.38 10.89 -12.07
N ARG A 13 5.08 11.16 -10.98
CA ARG A 13 5.36 10.15 -9.95
C ARG A 13 4.16 9.84 -9.09
N LEU A 14 3.32 10.83 -8.77
CA LEU A 14 2.04 10.59 -8.12
C LEU A 14 1.10 9.77 -9.00
N ASP A 15 1.08 10.00 -10.31
CA ASP A 15 0.29 9.18 -11.23
C ASP A 15 0.77 7.72 -11.22
N ALA A 16 2.09 7.50 -11.26
CA ALA A 16 2.66 6.16 -11.13
C ALA A 16 2.31 5.50 -9.78
N LEU A 17 2.29 6.28 -8.69
CA LEU A 17 1.93 5.78 -7.36
C LEU A 17 0.46 5.38 -7.31
N ILE A 18 -0.42 6.19 -7.90
CA ILE A 18 -1.85 5.89 -8.02
C ILE A 18 -2.06 4.59 -8.82
N SER A 19 -1.34 4.41 -9.93
CA SER A 19 -1.40 3.16 -10.70
C SER A 19 -0.93 1.95 -9.90
N LEU A 20 0.15 2.08 -9.13
CA LEU A 20 0.63 1.01 -8.24
C LEU A 20 -0.38 0.68 -7.14
N LEU A 21 -0.99 1.69 -6.51
CA LEU A 21 -2.03 1.49 -5.48
C LEU A 21 -3.27 0.82 -6.07
N SER A 22 -3.68 1.17 -7.28
CA SER A 22 -4.76 0.47 -7.99
C SER A 22 -4.41 -0.99 -8.29
N ASN A 23 -3.17 -1.27 -8.69
CA ASN A 23 -2.70 -2.64 -8.92
C ASN A 23 -2.68 -3.45 -7.61
N GLU A 24 -2.15 -2.86 -6.53
CA GLU A 24 -2.15 -3.45 -5.18
C GLU A 24 -3.57 -3.81 -4.74
N GLN A 25 -4.52 -2.89 -4.89
CA GLN A 25 -5.93 -3.12 -4.56
C GLN A 25 -6.53 -4.26 -5.39
N ASN A 26 -6.24 -4.32 -6.69
CA ASN A 26 -6.73 -5.39 -7.55
C ASN A 26 -6.18 -6.75 -7.12
N LEU A 27 -4.88 -6.84 -6.83
CA LEU A 27 -4.24 -8.06 -6.34
C LEU A 27 -4.83 -8.52 -4.99
N LEU A 28 -5.10 -7.58 -4.08
CA LEU A 28 -5.72 -7.87 -2.77
C LEU A 28 -7.21 -8.27 -2.85
N THR A 29 -7.88 -7.91 -3.95
CA THR A 29 -9.30 -8.24 -4.16
C THR A 29 -9.47 -9.60 -4.85
N GLN A 30 -8.43 -10.11 -5.51
CA GLN A 30 -8.45 -11.44 -6.13
C GLN A 30 -8.60 -12.55 -5.09
N GLY A 31 -9.25 -13.65 -5.49
CA GLY A 31 -9.49 -14.81 -4.62
C GLY A 31 -8.24 -15.64 -4.34
N ASP A 32 -7.29 -15.64 -5.28
CA ASP A 32 -5.96 -16.21 -5.12
C ASP A 32 -4.94 -15.08 -5.05
N ILE A 33 -4.11 -15.08 -4.01
CA ILE A 33 -3.19 -13.98 -3.73
C ILE A 33 -1.82 -14.35 -4.29
N ASP A 34 -1.39 -13.61 -5.30
CA ASP A 34 -0.02 -13.65 -5.77
C ASP A 34 0.89 -12.85 -4.81
N GLY A 35 1.49 -13.57 -3.86
CA GLY A 35 2.38 -12.99 -2.85
C GLY A 35 3.67 -12.41 -3.45
N ASP A 36 4.16 -12.97 -4.56
CA ASP A 36 5.35 -12.47 -5.25
C ASP A 36 5.03 -11.15 -5.97
N ALA A 37 3.87 -11.07 -6.64
CA ALA A 37 3.40 -9.83 -7.25
C ALA A 37 3.15 -8.72 -6.22
N LEU A 38 2.55 -9.03 -5.07
CA LEU A 38 2.38 -8.04 -3.98
C LEU A 38 3.72 -7.57 -3.41
N SER A 39 4.69 -8.48 -3.27
CA SER A 39 6.03 -8.13 -2.80
C SER A 39 6.74 -7.20 -3.78
N GLN A 40 6.60 -7.46 -5.09
CA GLN A 40 7.15 -6.58 -6.12
C GLN A 40 6.49 -5.19 -6.09
N VAL A 41 5.16 -5.12 -5.97
CA VAL A 41 4.42 -3.85 -5.85
C VAL A 41 4.86 -3.07 -4.62
N ALA A 42 5.12 -3.74 -3.50
CA ALA A 42 5.63 -3.10 -2.28
C ALA A 42 7.03 -2.48 -2.49
N LEU A 43 7.93 -3.18 -3.17
CA LEU A 43 9.27 -2.67 -3.50
C LEU A 43 9.19 -1.46 -4.44
N ASP A 44 8.38 -1.55 -5.49
CA ASP A 44 8.20 -0.46 -6.46
C ASP A 44 7.61 0.79 -5.79
N LYS A 45 6.64 0.60 -4.89
CA LYS A 45 6.06 1.67 -4.07
C LYS A 45 7.10 2.31 -3.16
N GLN A 46 7.95 1.53 -2.49
CA GLN A 46 9.01 2.07 -1.63
C GLN A 46 10.01 2.92 -2.42
N SER A 47 10.45 2.43 -3.58
CA SER A 47 11.33 3.16 -4.49
C SER A 47 10.71 4.49 -4.94
N LEU A 48 9.43 4.46 -5.33
CA LEU A 48 8.71 5.63 -5.80
C LEU A 48 8.48 6.68 -4.70
N LEU A 49 8.19 6.24 -3.47
CA LEU A 49 8.03 7.12 -2.31
C LEU A 49 9.34 7.83 -1.95
N ALA A 50 10.48 7.11 -1.96
CA ALA A 50 11.78 7.71 -1.71
C ALA A 50 12.12 8.80 -2.75
N GLU A 51 11.76 8.55 -4.00
CA GLU A 51 11.99 9.50 -5.08
C GLU A 51 11.04 10.72 -5.02
N LEU A 52 9.78 10.53 -4.62
CA LEU A 52 8.86 11.62 -4.31
C LEU A 52 9.39 12.51 -3.17
N GLU A 53 9.91 11.90 -2.10
CA GLU A 53 10.51 12.62 -0.98
C GLU A 53 11.74 13.44 -1.39
N ARG A 54 12.60 12.85 -2.25
CA ARG A 54 13.76 13.55 -2.80
C ARG A 54 13.36 14.80 -3.57
N ILE A 55 12.33 14.72 -4.40
CA ILE A 55 11.86 15.85 -5.20
C ILE A 55 11.13 16.88 -4.35
N GLU A 56 10.36 16.46 -3.36
CA GLU A 56 9.71 17.38 -2.42
C GLU A 56 10.74 18.15 -1.59
N THR A 57 11.83 17.50 -1.20
CA THR A 57 12.97 18.16 -0.56
C THR A 57 13.61 19.17 -1.50
N LEU A 58 13.81 18.83 -2.77
CA LEU A 58 14.34 19.76 -3.75
C LEU A 58 13.39 20.96 -3.99
N ARG A 59 12.08 20.72 -4.04
CA ARG A 59 11.05 21.77 -4.17
C ARG A 59 11.08 22.74 -2.98
N ARG A 60 11.17 22.21 -1.75
CA ARG A 60 11.29 23.01 -0.51
C ARG A 60 12.56 23.86 -0.49
N ASN A 61 13.70 23.27 -0.85
CA ASN A 61 14.96 24.02 -0.99
C ASN A 61 14.86 25.15 -2.02
N VAL A 62 14.18 24.92 -3.15
CA VAL A 62 13.97 25.97 -4.17
C VAL A 62 13.03 27.06 -3.64
N GLN A 63 11.97 26.69 -2.93
CA GLN A 63 11.03 27.62 -2.29
C GLN A 63 11.75 28.54 -1.27
N GLU A 64 12.55 27.96 -0.38
CA GLU A 64 13.36 28.70 0.60
C GLU A 64 14.36 29.64 -0.08
N ARG A 65 15.05 29.16 -1.13
CA ARG A 65 16.01 29.98 -1.90
C ARG A 65 15.37 31.15 -2.62
N LEU A 66 14.09 31.04 -2.97
CA LEU A 66 13.32 32.13 -3.57
C LEU A 66 12.75 33.09 -2.52
N GLY A 67 12.94 32.82 -1.22
CA GLY A 67 12.53 33.69 -0.11
C GLY A 67 11.10 33.48 0.37
N TYR A 68 10.43 32.41 -0.07
CA TYR A 68 9.06 32.11 0.38
C TYR A 68 9.08 31.38 1.73
N ALA A 69 8.05 31.64 2.56
CA ALA A 69 7.87 30.97 3.84
C ALA A 69 7.69 29.45 3.67
N GLU A 70 8.09 28.65 4.66
CA GLU A 70 7.83 27.21 4.64
C GLU A 70 6.32 26.87 4.65
N GLY A 71 6.01 25.66 4.18
CA GLY A 71 4.66 25.12 4.20
C GLY A 71 3.83 25.44 2.95
N ALA A 72 2.54 25.08 3.01
CA ALA A 72 1.64 25.09 1.86
C ALA A 72 1.31 26.50 1.35
N ASN A 73 1.31 27.51 2.22
CA ASN A 73 1.00 28.89 1.83
C ASN A 73 2.14 29.50 1.01
N GLY A 74 3.39 29.42 1.49
CA GLY A 74 4.54 29.90 0.72
C GLY A 74 4.80 29.08 -0.55
N ALA A 75 4.44 27.79 -0.56
CA ALA A 75 4.47 26.97 -1.77
C ALA A 75 3.47 27.46 -2.83
N ARG A 76 2.26 27.87 -2.39
CA ARG A 76 1.22 28.43 -3.25
C ARG A 76 1.64 29.78 -3.82
N GLU A 77 2.21 30.66 -2.99
CA GLU A 77 2.75 31.96 -3.43
C GLU A 77 3.87 31.78 -4.45
N ALA A 78 4.84 30.88 -4.17
CA ALA A 78 5.90 30.54 -5.11
C ALA A 78 5.38 30.02 -6.46
N ALA A 79 4.32 29.20 -6.42
CA ALA A 79 3.70 28.68 -7.63
C ALA A 79 2.90 29.75 -8.39
N GLN A 80 2.27 30.70 -7.69
CA GLN A 80 1.55 31.81 -8.29
C GLN A 80 2.52 32.75 -9.02
N ASP A 81 3.60 33.14 -8.35
CA ASP A 81 4.62 34.04 -8.91
C ASP A 81 5.38 33.41 -10.08
N ALA A 82 5.58 32.09 -10.05
CA ALA A 82 6.18 31.34 -11.14
C ALA A 82 5.19 30.99 -12.28
N GLY A 83 3.91 31.39 -12.17
CA GLY A 83 2.88 31.11 -13.17
C GLY A 83 2.48 29.63 -13.30
N CYS A 84 2.75 28.82 -12.27
CA CYS A 84 2.48 27.38 -12.25
C CYS A 84 1.42 26.97 -11.20
N GLN A 85 0.53 27.88 -10.81
CA GLN A 85 -0.52 27.63 -9.83
C GLN A 85 -1.39 26.42 -10.15
N THR A 86 -1.83 26.25 -11.41
CA THR A 86 -2.62 25.08 -11.83
C THR A 86 -1.87 23.76 -11.62
N ALA A 87 -0.54 23.76 -11.84
CA ALA A 87 0.27 22.57 -11.60
C ALA A 87 0.40 22.25 -10.10
N TRP A 88 0.46 23.27 -9.26
CA TRP A 88 0.45 23.09 -7.80
C TRP A 88 -0.90 22.54 -7.29
N GLU A 89 -2.02 23.08 -7.78
CA GLU A 89 -3.36 22.60 -7.41
C GLU A 89 -3.58 21.14 -7.84
N SER A 90 -3.19 20.79 -9.07
CA SER A 90 -3.26 19.41 -9.56
C SER A 90 -2.36 18.46 -8.74
N LEU A 91 -1.20 18.93 -8.29
CA LEU A 91 -0.32 18.15 -7.41
C LEU A 91 -1.01 17.83 -6.08
N LEU A 92 -1.65 18.82 -5.45
CA LEU A 92 -2.37 18.64 -4.20
C LEU A 92 -3.52 17.64 -4.36
N GLU A 93 -4.32 17.77 -5.41
CA GLU A 93 -5.44 16.86 -5.69
C GLU A 93 -4.96 15.41 -5.86
N LYS A 94 -3.89 15.19 -6.63
CA LYS A 94 -3.30 13.86 -6.85
C LYS A 94 -2.74 13.28 -5.55
N SER A 95 -2.07 14.09 -4.74
CA SER A 95 -1.53 13.68 -3.44
C SER A 95 -2.64 13.24 -2.49
N GLU A 96 -3.72 14.01 -2.41
CA GLU A 96 -4.87 13.69 -1.58
C GLU A 96 -5.54 12.39 -2.04
N ARG A 97 -5.70 12.21 -3.36
CA ARG A 97 -6.20 10.96 -3.94
C ARG A 97 -5.32 9.76 -3.59
N ALA A 98 -4.01 9.88 -3.74
CA ALA A 98 -3.08 8.81 -3.39
C ALA A 98 -3.15 8.46 -1.89
N SER A 99 -3.27 9.47 -1.02
CA SER A 99 -3.43 9.27 0.43
C SER A 99 -4.70 8.47 0.76
N ARG A 100 -5.85 8.86 0.19
CA ARG A 100 -7.12 8.13 0.39
C ARG A 100 -7.04 6.69 -0.11
N MET A 101 -6.44 6.46 -1.27
CA MET A 101 -6.26 5.12 -1.82
C MET A 101 -5.35 4.25 -0.94
N ASN A 102 -4.26 4.83 -0.43
CA ASN A 102 -3.34 4.12 0.45
C ASN A 102 -4.02 3.74 1.78
N GLU A 103 -4.82 4.65 2.36
CA GLU A 103 -5.59 4.38 3.57
C GLU A 103 -6.59 3.24 3.37
N LEU A 104 -7.36 3.27 2.28
CA LEU A 104 -8.31 2.20 1.94
C LEU A 104 -7.61 0.85 1.74
N THR A 105 -6.49 0.85 1.04
CA THR A 105 -5.70 -0.36 0.78
C THR A 105 -5.14 -0.94 2.08
N GLY A 106 -4.67 -0.09 2.99
CA GLY A 106 -4.22 -0.50 4.33
C GLY A 106 -5.34 -1.10 5.19
N GLN A 107 -6.55 -0.53 5.12
CA GLN A 107 -7.72 -1.10 5.81
C GLN A 107 -8.08 -2.49 5.26
N MET A 108 -8.10 -2.67 3.93
CA MET A 108 -8.36 -3.95 3.29
C MET A 108 -7.34 -5.02 3.72
N LEU A 109 -6.05 -4.67 3.70
CA LEU A 109 -4.98 -5.57 4.14
C LEU A 109 -5.15 -5.98 5.61
N SER A 110 -5.47 -5.03 6.50
CA SER A 110 -5.70 -5.29 7.92
C SER A 110 -6.87 -6.26 8.15
N VAL A 111 -7.99 -6.08 7.45
CA VAL A 111 -9.16 -6.97 7.54
C VAL A 111 -8.79 -8.39 7.08
N ARG A 112 -8.09 -8.52 5.95
CA ARG A 112 -7.64 -9.81 5.42
C ARG A 112 -6.67 -10.52 6.36
N MET A 113 -5.68 -9.81 6.90
CA MET A 113 -4.71 -10.38 7.85
C MET A 113 -5.39 -10.90 9.12
N LYS A 114 -6.37 -10.16 9.66
CA LYS A 114 -7.18 -10.62 10.80
C LYS A 114 -7.95 -11.90 10.47
N HIS A 115 -8.55 -11.98 9.28
CA HIS A 115 -9.29 -13.17 8.84
C HIS A 115 -8.36 -14.38 8.66
N ASN A 116 -7.20 -14.19 8.02
CA ASN A 116 -6.22 -15.26 7.83
C ASN A 116 -5.67 -15.76 9.16
N GLN A 117 -5.36 -14.87 10.10
CA GLN A 117 -4.92 -15.26 11.44
C GLN A 117 -6.00 -16.06 12.18
N ALA A 118 -7.26 -15.62 12.13
CA ALA A 118 -8.36 -16.34 12.75
C ALA A 118 -8.58 -17.74 12.14
N MET A 119 -8.42 -17.89 10.82
CA MET A 119 -8.47 -19.19 10.13
C MET A 119 -7.31 -20.10 10.55
N LEU A 120 -6.08 -19.57 10.65
CA LEU A 120 -4.92 -20.31 11.12
C LEU A 120 -5.09 -20.75 12.58
N ASP A 121 -5.60 -19.87 13.45
CA ASP A 121 -5.89 -20.18 14.84
C ASP A 121 -6.96 -21.28 14.95
N TYR A 122 -7.98 -21.23 14.09
CA TYR A 122 -9.02 -22.27 14.02
C TYR A 122 -8.46 -23.63 13.54
N ILE A 123 -7.66 -23.63 12.47
CA ILE A 123 -6.99 -24.85 11.97
C ILE A 123 -6.09 -25.43 13.07
N ARG A 124 -5.31 -24.58 13.74
CA ARG A 124 -4.44 -24.97 14.85
C ARG A 124 -5.25 -25.56 16.00
N GLN A 125 -6.36 -24.94 16.38
CA GLN A 125 -7.24 -25.45 17.43
C GLN A 125 -7.85 -26.82 17.08
N ILE A 126 -8.24 -27.04 15.81
CA ILE A 126 -8.71 -28.35 15.34
C ILE A 126 -7.57 -29.37 15.41
N ALA A 127 -6.39 -29.03 14.89
CA ALA A 127 -5.22 -29.90 14.90
C ALA A 127 -4.82 -30.31 16.32
N GLU A 128 -4.84 -29.37 17.28
CA GLU A 128 -4.58 -29.64 18.70
C GLU A 128 -5.67 -30.54 19.32
N LYS A 129 -6.95 -30.35 18.95
CA LYS A 129 -8.06 -31.21 19.40
C LYS A 129 -8.05 -32.61 18.78
N THR A 130 -7.55 -32.78 17.55
CA THR A 130 -7.40 -34.09 16.91
C THR A 130 -6.16 -34.84 17.39
N LEU A 131 -5.11 -34.16 17.85
CA LEU A 131 -3.87 -34.80 18.31
C LEU A 131 -3.89 -35.31 19.75
N TYR A 132 -4.84 -34.91 20.60
CA TYR A 132 -4.83 -35.30 22.02
C TYR A 132 -6.21 -35.75 22.55
N LYS A 133 -6.39 -37.07 22.68
CA LYS A 133 -7.33 -37.66 23.65
C LYS A 133 -6.54 -38.11 24.89
N PRO A 134 -7.06 -37.95 26.12
CA PRO A 134 -6.42 -38.40 27.35
C PRO A 134 -6.06 -39.90 27.41
N ASP A 135 -6.54 -40.72 26.47
CA ASP A 135 -6.29 -42.16 26.33
C ASP A 135 -5.18 -42.48 25.28
N GLY A 136 -4.43 -41.49 24.79
CA GLY A 136 -3.26 -41.69 23.92
C GLY A 136 -3.54 -42.27 22.52
N ARG A 137 -4.81 -42.42 22.12
CA ARG A 137 -5.20 -42.98 20.82
C ARG A 137 -5.41 -41.89 19.76
N ASN A 138 -4.59 -41.93 18.72
CA ASN A 138 -4.69 -41.06 17.56
C ASN A 138 -5.88 -41.51 16.68
N SER A 139 -6.94 -40.71 16.56
CA SER A 139 -8.06 -41.03 15.67
C SER A 139 -7.75 -40.56 14.24
N ALA A 140 -6.73 -41.15 13.65
CA ALA A 140 -6.47 -41.07 12.22
C ALA A 140 -6.42 -42.50 11.67
N GLN A 141 -7.59 -43.15 11.60
CA GLN A 141 -7.73 -44.33 10.74
C GLN A 141 -9.10 -44.29 10.05
N PRO A 142 -9.13 -44.19 8.71
CA PRO A 142 -10.36 -44.38 7.95
C PRO A 142 -10.85 -45.81 8.20
N GLY A 143 -12.14 -45.94 8.46
CA GLY A 143 -12.79 -47.21 8.73
C GLY A 143 -12.41 -48.25 7.68
N ARG A 144 -11.80 -49.35 8.13
CA ARG A 144 -11.66 -50.56 7.34
C ARG A 144 -13.07 -51.08 7.07
N ILE A 145 -13.42 -51.10 5.80
CA ILE A 145 -14.60 -51.77 5.27
C ILE A 145 -14.39 -53.26 5.56
N ASN A 146 -15.12 -53.83 6.52
CA ASN A 146 -15.11 -55.27 6.76
C ASN A 146 -16.12 -55.91 5.80
N ALA A 147 -15.61 -56.57 4.77
CA ALA A 147 -16.35 -57.57 4.02
C ALA A 147 -16.18 -58.92 4.71
N SER A 148 -17.12 -59.31 5.57
CA SER A 148 -17.47 -60.71 5.89
C SER A 148 -18.50 -60.77 7.02
N ALA A 149 -19.74 -61.12 6.68
CA ALA A 149 -20.69 -62.01 7.37
C ALA A 149 -22.12 -61.66 6.95
#